data_AF-A0A3L6E335-F1
#
_entry.id   AF-A0A3L6E335-F1
#
_cell.length_a   1.000
_cell.length_b   1.000
_cell.length_c   1.000
_cell.angle_alpha   90.00
_cell.angle_beta   90.00
_cell.angle_gamma   90.00
#
_symmetry.space_group_name_H-M   'P 1'
#
loop_
_entity.id
_entity.type
_entity.pdbx_description
1 polymer ?
#
loop_
_entity_poly.entity_id
_entity_poly.type
_entity_poly.pdbx_seq_one_letter_code
_entity_poly.pdbx_strand_id
1 'polypeptide(L)'
;MAAAGRPWRVIPRPLLETVLHNYALHPRVPQPLLFHGPRGVGKSTLLLHRLLPRWSDQPHAVAFINFLHPSPSSPAAAPWSLLPADPASPHSLHDLRLRLESALEGLARAAVLCGAVGSKDVLAALSRNHGVSTALSRLLIPPATRSSATSVPARRSSSTSVPALWSRAVLAAVHRDDTAFCIGEGEATSCSMEEKAYMQEAMAALRVAKEVLGMQEGWRKEAIREMNRTGRFSRSLANSATDWPCLLLDVLSRAAEEEFFQPKLILNNVDVLRKAICEDETMVPAAMYHDSFIWRVIALGANEKCLPVIMSTSDG
;
A
#
# COMPACT_ATOMS: atom_id res chain seq x y z
N MET A 1 -34.36 10.50 13.46
CA MET A 1 -34.05 10.65 14.89
C MET A 1 -32.54 10.54 15.06
N ALA A 2 -31.84 11.68 15.17
CA ALA A 2 -30.40 11.69 15.38
C ALA A 2 -30.11 11.23 16.81
N ALA A 3 -29.30 10.20 16.99
CA ALA A 3 -28.82 9.80 18.30
C ALA A 3 -28.03 10.98 18.89
N ALA A 4 -28.51 11.55 19.99
CA ALA A 4 -27.77 12.55 20.75
C ALA A 4 -26.50 11.89 21.29
N GLY A 5 -25.40 12.03 20.53
CA GLY A 5 -24.12 11.38 20.82
C GLY A 5 -23.53 11.87 22.13
N ARG A 6 -22.82 10.98 22.83
CA ARG A 6 -22.02 11.34 24.02
C ARG A 6 -21.09 12.52 23.66
N PRO A 7 -20.89 13.48 24.58
CA PRO A 7 -19.95 14.57 24.34
C PRO A 7 -18.55 14.02 24.08
N TRP A 8 -17.85 14.63 23.13
CA TRP A 8 -16.47 14.25 22.79
C TRP A 8 -15.57 14.33 24.01
N ARG A 9 -14.80 13.27 24.25
CA ARG A 9 -13.78 13.28 25.29
C ARG A 9 -12.68 14.26 24.90
N VAL A 10 -12.42 15.23 25.77
CA VAL A 10 -11.29 16.15 25.59
C VAL A 10 -10.01 15.43 26.00
N ILE A 11 -9.14 15.17 25.03
CA ILE A 11 -7.82 14.58 25.28
C ILE A 11 -6.79 15.72 25.31
N PRO A 12 -6.03 15.89 26.40
CA PRO A 12 -4.96 16.88 26.46
C PRO A 12 -3.95 16.65 25.34
N ARG A 13 -3.63 17.71 24.60
CA ARG A 13 -2.69 17.62 23.47
C ARG A 13 -1.31 17.05 23.85
N PRO A 14 -0.67 17.42 24.98
CA PRO A 14 0.63 16.85 25.36
C PRO A 14 0.58 15.32 25.56
N LEU A 15 -0.54 14.79 26.07
CA LEU A 15 -0.73 13.36 26.23
C LEU A 15 -0.81 12.66 24.86
N LEU A 16 -1.59 13.22 23.93
CA LEU A 16 -1.73 12.68 22.58
C LEU A 16 -0.39 12.70 21.82
N GLU A 17 0.37 13.79 21.92
CA GLU A 17 1.71 13.90 21.34
C GLU A 17 2.68 12.87 21.91
N THR A 18 2.63 12.64 23.22
CA THR A 18 3.47 11.64 23.90
C THR A 18 3.13 10.22 23.41
N VAL A 19 1.85 9.87 23.35
CA VAL A 19 1.40 8.55 22.85
C VAL A 19 1.85 8.34 21.41
N LEU A 20 1.69 9.35 20.56
CA LEU A 20 2.12 9.29 19.16
C LEU A 20 3.62 9.17 19.00
N HIS A 21 4.37 9.90 19.80
CA HIS A 21 5.82 9.83 19.78
C HIS A 21 6.28 8.44 20.17
N ASN A 22 5.78 7.90 21.28
CA ASN A 22 6.11 6.55 21.74
C ASN A 22 5.71 5.48 20.71
N TYR A 23 4.52 5.61 20.11
CA TYR A 23 4.06 4.69 19.07
C TYR A 23 5.00 4.68 17.85
N ALA A 24 5.50 5.85 17.46
CA ALA A 24 6.37 6.02 16.31
C ALA A 24 7.83 5.60 16.54
N LEU A 25 8.27 5.47 17.79
CA LEU A 25 9.60 4.93 18.14
C LEU A 25 9.69 3.43 17.94
N HIS A 26 8.57 2.71 17.99
CA HIS A 26 8.56 1.27 17.80
C HIS A 26 8.57 0.94 16.29
N PRO A 27 9.56 0.18 15.78
CA PRO A 27 9.58 -0.21 14.37
C PRO A 27 8.38 -1.06 13.97
N ARG A 28 7.84 -1.85 14.92
CA ARG A 28 6.68 -2.72 14.75
C ARG A 28 5.73 -2.59 15.93
N VAL A 29 4.44 -2.50 15.63
CA VAL A 29 3.35 -2.25 16.57
C VAL A 29 2.20 -3.23 16.37
N PRO A 30 1.47 -3.60 17.44
CA PRO A 30 0.41 -4.61 17.36
C PRO A 30 -0.93 -4.06 16.83
N GLN A 31 -1.11 -2.75 16.77
CA GLN A 31 -2.40 -2.16 16.37
C GLN A 31 -2.21 -0.80 15.71
N PRO A 32 -2.94 -0.51 14.61
CA PRO A 32 -2.98 0.82 14.05
C PRO A 32 -3.71 1.80 14.99
N LEU A 33 -3.37 3.08 14.92
CA LEU A 33 -4.05 4.14 15.67
C LEU A 33 -5.11 4.82 14.78
N LEU A 34 -6.31 5.05 15.32
CA LEU A 34 -7.38 5.78 14.65
C LEU A 34 -7.68 7.09 15.39
N PHE A 35 -7.55 8.20 14.68
CA PHE A 35 -7.91 9.54 15.15
C PHE A 35 -9.25 9.93 14.61
N HIS A 36 -10.23 9.85 15.49
CA HIS A 36 -11.61 10.19 15.23
C HIS A 36 -12.03 11.36 16.10
N GLY A 37 -12.78 12.28 15.51
CA GLY A 37 -13.21 13.51 16.16
C GLY A 37 -13.80 14.50 15.16
N PRO A 38 -14.40 15.60 15.64
CA PRO A 38 -15.02 16.60 14.78
C PRO A 38 -14.04 17.19 13.77
N ARG A 39 -14.58 17.73 12.67
CA ARG A 39 -13.82 18.56 11.73
C ARG A 39 -13.29 19.81 12.46
N GLY A 40 -12.10 20.28 12.11
CA GLY A 40 -11.51 21.51 12.68
C GLY A 40 -10.76 21.37 14.01
N VAL A 41 -10.78 20.21 14.69
CA VAL A 41 -10.09 20.03 16.00
C VAL A 41 -8.56 19.93 15.91
N GLY A 42 -7.98 20.11 14.73
CA GLY A 42 -6.53 20.14 14.52
C GLY A 42 -5.85 18.78 14.35
N LYS A 43 -6.59 17.69 14.05
CA LYS A 43 -6.01 16.35 13.81
C LYS A 43 -4.94 16.36 12.71
N SER A 44 -5.27 16.93 11.54
CA SER A 44 -4.34 17.06 10.42
C SER A 44 -3.15 17.96 10.78
N THR A 45 -3.39 19.05 11.53
CA THR A 45 -2.33 19.97 11.97
C THR A 45 -1.33 19.29 12.88
N LEU A 46 -1.80 18.44 13.81
CA LEU A 46 -0.97 17.62 14.68
C LEU A 46 -0.07 16.67 13.86
N LEU A 47 -0.66 15.93 12.91
CA LEU A 47 0.06 15.00 12.06
C LEU A 47 1.11 15.72 11.19
N LEU A 48 0.69 16.79 10.49
CA LEU A 48 1.52 17.47 9.49
C LEU A 48 2.62 18.36 10.07
N HIS A 49 2.31 19.15 11.10
CA HIS A 49 3.25 20.19 11.57
C HIS A 49 4.03 19.80 12.81
N ARG A 50 3.64 18.75 13.52
CA ARG A 50 4.33 18.31 14.75
C ARG A 50 5.00 16.96 14.61
N LEU A 51 4.37 16.01 13.94
CA LEU A 51 4.89 14.65 13.82
C LEU A 51 5.77 14.48 12.58
N LEU A 52 5.27 14.84 11.40
CA LEU A 52 6.01 14.66 10.15
C LEU A 52 7.41 15.29 10.15
N PRO A 53 7.64 16.53 10.63
CA PRO A 53 8.97 17.12 10.64
C PRO A 53 9.98 16.37 11.51
N ARG A 54 9.51 15.59 12.50
CA ARG A 54 10.37 14.76 13.35
C ARG A 54 10.60 13.37 12.78
N TRP A 55 9.85 12.99 11.75
CA TRP A 55 9.89 11.69 11.10
C TRP A 55 10.41 11.76 9.66
N SER A 56 10.83 12.94 9.20
CA SER A 56 11.45 13.14 7.89
C SER A 56 12.92 12.75 7.83
N ASP A 57 13.56 12.60 8.99
CA ASP A 57 15.00 12.34 9.10
C ASP A 57 15.28 10.85 9.33
N GLN A 58 16.43 10.38 8.85
CA GLN A 58 16.89 9.01 9.10
C GLN A 58 16.99 8.74 10.61
N PRO A 59 16.62 7.54 11.09
CA PRO A 59 16.28 6.32 10.34
C PRO A 59 14.79 6.18 9.95
N HIS A 60 14.00 7.25 10.06
CA HIS A 60 12.58 7.21 9.79
C HIS A 60 12.25 7.42 8.31
N ALA A 61 11.21 6.73 7.84
CA ALA A 61 10.63 6.95 6.52
C ALA A 61 9.11 7.04 6.65
N VAL A 62 8.47 8.04 6.04
CA VAL A 62 7.01 8.23 6.19
C VAL A 62 6.33 8.36 4.84
N ALA A 63 5.28 7.55 4.63
CA ALA A 63 4.27 7.80 3.63
C ALA A 63 3.12 8.57 4.28
N PHE A 64 2.94 9.82 3.87
CA PHE A 64 1.77 10.60 4.23
C PHE A 64 0.82 10.66 3.03
N ILE A 65 -0.39 10.13 3.20
CA ILE A 65 -1.45 10.21 2.21
C ILE A 65 -2.60 11.04 2.78
N ASN A 66 -2.99 12.09 2.06
CA ASN A 66 -4.24 12.77 2.29
C ASN A 66 -5.21 12.40 1.16
N PHE A 67 -6.29 11.69 1.47
CA PHE A 67 -7.25 11.29 0.43
C PHE A 67 -8.09 12.47 -0.09
N LEU A 68 -8.23 13.54 0.70
CA LEU A 68 -8.96 14.74 0.29
C LEU A 68 -8.16 15.64 -0.67
N HIS A 69 -6.83 15.68 -0.53
CA HIS A 69 -5.98 16.61 -1.29
C HIS A 69 -4.77 15.90 -1.93
N PRO A 70 -4.52 16.06 -3.25
CA PRO A 70 -3.47 15.34 -3.97
C PRO A 70 -2.02 15.70 -3.62
N SER A 71 -1.76 16.89 -3.07
CA SER A 71 -0.40 17.37 -2.85
C SER A 71 -0.14 17.67 -1.37
N PRO A 72 0.95 17.14 -0.79
CA PRO A 72 1.45 17.56 0.52
C PRO A 72 2.25 18.89 0.47
N SER A 73 2.47 19.49 -0.71
CA SER A 73 3.45 20.55 -0.94
C SER A 73 2.89 21.91 -1.39
N SER A 74 1.60 22.18 -1.19
CA SER A 74 1.11 23.56 -1.35
C SER A 74 1.13 24.28 0.01
N PRO A 75 1.82 25.43 0.15
CA PRO A 75 1.72 26.30 1.32
C PRO A 75 0.31 26.90 1.50
N ALA A 76 -0.62 26.63 0.57
CA ALA A 76 -2.04 26.83 0.75
C ALA A 76 -2.71 25.54 1.26
N ALA A 77 -2.37 25.13 2.47
CA ALA A 77 -3.37 24.50 3.33
C ALA A 77 -4.45 25.56 3.57
N ALA A 78 -5.43 25.64 2.66
CA ALA A 78 -6.58 26.50 2.87
C ALA A 78 -7.11 26.20 4.28
N PRO A 79 -7.32 27.22 5.14
CA PRO A 79 -7.86 27.00 6.46
C PRO A 79 -9.15 26.17 6.31
N TRP A 80 -9.32 25.18 7.19
CA TRP A 80 -10.42 24.22 7.18
C TRP A 80 -11.81 24.89 7.11
N SER A 81 -11.89 26.18 7.47
CA SER A 81 -13.06 27.05 7.36
C SER A 81 -13.45 27.45 5.93
N LEU A 82 -12.57 27.26 4.94
CA LEU A 82 -12.81 27.59 3.52
C LEU A 82 -13.12 26.35 2.67
N LEU A 83 -13.11 25.16 3.26
CA LEU A 83 -13.40 23.92 2.55
C LEU A 83 -14.92 23.68 2.56
N PRO A 84 -15.56 23.49 1.39
CA PRO A 84 -16.95 23.11 1.35
C PRO A 84 -17.13 21.78 2.09
N ALA A 85 -18.26 21.63 2.78
CA ALA A 85 -18.56 20.41 3.55
C ALA A 85 -18.57 19.14 2.67
N ASP A 86 -18.78 19.34 1.36
CA ASP A 86 -18.81 18.35 0.29
C ASP A 86 -17.71 18.68 -0.74
N PRO A 87 -16.81 17.75 -1.10
CA PRO A 87 -15.91 17.98 -2.23
C PRO A 87 -16.77 18.20 -3.48
N ALA A 88 -16.57 19.33 -4.16
CA ALA A 88 -17.34 19.73 -5.35
C ALA A 88 -17.26 18.73 -6.52
N SER A 89 -16.38 17.73 -6.44
CA SER A 89 -16.39 16.55 -7.28
C SER A 89 -16.12 15.29 -6.43
N PRO A 90 -16.92 14.23 -6.60
CA PRO A 90 -16.65 12.95 -5.98
C PRO A 90 -15.30 12.37 -6.49
N HIS A 91 -14.47 11.90 -5.56
CA HIS A 91 -13.18 11.30 -5.90
C HIS A 91 -13.38 9.90 -6.51
N SER A 92 -12.65 9.60 -7.60
CA SER A 92 -12.60 8.25 -8.17
C SER A 92 -11.84 7.30 -7.24
N LEU A 93 -12.39 6.11 -7.00
CA LEU A 93 -11.73 5.05 -6.24
C LEU A 93 -10.39 4.66 -6.87
N HIS A 94 -10.31 4.68 -8.20
CA HIS A 94 -9.09 4.35 -8.93
C HIS A 94 -7.96 5.31 -8.56
N ASP A 95 -8.22 6.62 -8.54
CA ASP A 95 -7.22 7.64 -8.23
C ASP A 95 -6.76 7.57 -6.77
N LEU A 96 -7.68 7.31 -5.85
CA LEU A 96 -7.36 7.17 -4.42
C LEU A 96 -6.55 5.89 -4.16
N ARG A 97 -6.90 4.78 -4.83
CA ARG A 97 -6.12 3.53 -4.80
C ARG A 97 -4.72 3.77 -5.35
N LEU A 98 -4.60 4.41 -6.52
CA LEU A 98 -3.31 4.71 -7.12
C LEU A 98 -2.45 5.59 -6.20
N ARG A 99 -3.04 6.59 -5.53
CA ARG A 99 -2.32 7.42 -4.55
C ARG A 99 -1.77 6.61 -3.38
N LEU A 100 -2.58 5.70 -2.83
CA LEU A 100 -2.15 4.82 -1.76
C LEU A 100 -1.02 3.89 -2.22
N GLU A 101 -1.18 3.26 -3.38
CA GLU A 101 -0.20 2.34 -3.96
C GLU A 101 1.12 3.07 -4.25
N SER A 102 1.09 4.22 -4.92
CA SER A 102 2.30 5.01 -5.21
C SER A 102 3.04 5.46 -3.95
N ALA A 103 2.32 5.83 -2.88
CA ALA A 103 2.96 6.23 -1.63
C ALA A 103 3.63 5.05 -0.92
N LEU A 104 3.01 3.87 -0.93
CA LEU A 104 3.61 2.64 -0.40
C LEU A 104 4.77 2.16 -1.27
N GLU A 105 4.68 2.30 -2.58
CA GLU A 105 5.77 2.03 -3.52
C GLU A 105 6.97 2.95 -3.28
N GLY A 106 6.73 4.23 -2.97
CA GLY A 106 7.79 5.17 -2.56
C GLY A 106 8.51 4.72 -1.29
N LEU A 107 7.78 4.23 -0.28
CA LEU A 107 8.39 3.64 0.92
C LEU A 107 9.16 2.36 0.61
N ALA A 108 8.60 1.47 -0.22
CA ALA A 108 9.27 0.23 -0.61
C ALA A 108 10.56 0.52 -1.40
N ARG A 109 10.55 1.54 -2.27
CA ARG A 109 11.73 2.04 -2.96
C ARG A 109 12.78 2.52 -1.97
N ALA A 110 12.40 3.34 -0.99
CA ALA A 110 13.31 3.80 0.05
C ALA A 110 13.91 2.63 0.86
N ALA A 111 13.09 1.62 1.18
CA ALA A 111 13.53 0.41 1.87
C ALA A 111 14.55 -0.41 1.05
N VAL A 112 14.36 -0.51 -0.26
CA VAL A 112 15.34 -1.17 -1.14
C VAL A 112 16.63 -0.35 -1.23
N LEU A 113 16.53 0.97 -1.39
CA LEU A 113 17.70 1.85 -1.52
C LEU A 113 18.56 1.89 -0.24
N CYS A 114 17.96 1.72 0.93
CA CYS A 114 18.72 1.57 2.18
C CYS A 114 19.15 0.13 2.48
N GLY A 115 18.84 -0.83 1.61
CA GLY A 115 19.22 -2.24 1.76
C GLY A 115 18.35 -3.05 2.72
N ALA A 116 17.21 -2.51 3.18
CA ALA A 116 16.31 -3.18 4.12
C ALA A 116 15.39 -4.23 3.47
N VAL A 117 15.20 -4.19 2.16
CA VAL A 117 14.35 -5.12 1.41
C VAL A 117 15.11 -5.76 0.26
N GLY A 118 15.15 -7.09 0.23
CA GLY A 118 15.69 -7.88 -0.87
C GLY A 118 14.63 -8.65 -1.68
N SER A 119 15.06 -9.21 -2.82
CA SER A 119 14.25 -10.07 -3.71
C SER A 119 13.60 -11.25 -2.97
N LYS A 120 14.33 -11.85 -2.02
CA LYS A 120 13.85 -12.97 -1.19
C LYS A 120 12.70 -12.55 -0.27
N ASP A 121 12.73 -11.35 0.29
CA ASP A 121 11.70 -10.86 1.22
C ASP A 121 10.39 -10.63 0.48
N VAL A 122 10.48 -10.08 -0.73
CA VAL A 122 9.34 -9.89 -1.63
C VAL A 122 8.72 -11.25 -2.01
N LEU A 123 9.54 -12.22 -2.41
CA LEU A 123 9.04 -13.58 -2.72
C LEU A 123 8.38 -14.24 -1.51
N ALA A 124 8.99 -14.11 -0.33
CA ALA A 124 8.48 -14.68 0.91
C ALA A 124 7.12 -14.06 1.26
N ALA A 125 6.96 -12.74 1.10
CA ALA A 125 5.69 -12.05 1.31
C ALA A 125 4.63 -12.47 0.30
N LEU A 126 4.99 -12.55 -0.97
CA LEU A 126 4.06 -12.92 -2.03
C LEU A 126 3.57 -14.37 -1.86
N SER A 127 4.48 -15.30 -1.53
CA SER A 127 4.17 -16.73 -1.44
C SER A 127 3.32 -17.10 -0.21
N ARG A 128 3.29 -16.26 0.84
CA ARG A 128 2.46 -16.51 2.03
C ARG A 128 0.96 -16.44 1.71
N ASN A 129 0.58 -15.47 0.91
CA ASN A 129 -0.82 -15.12 0.69
C ASN A 129 -1.32 -15.47 -0.74
N HIS A 130 -0.42 -15.85 -1.65
CA HIS A 130 -0.74 -16.04 -3.06
C HIS A 130 -0.18 -17.33 -3.66
N GLY A 131 -0.98 -17.99 -4.50
CA GLY A 131 -0.51 -19.05 -5.40
C GLY A 131 0.21 -18.47 -6.62
N VAL A 132 1.53 -18.40 -6.56
CA VAL A 132 2.35 -17.67 -7.56
C VAL A 132 2.76 -18.49 -8.79
N SER A 133 2.79 -19.82 -8.70
CA SER A 133 3.37 -20.70 -9.72
C SER A 133 2.82 -20.46 -11.12
N THR A 134 1.49 -20.43 -11.27
CA THR A 134 0.82 -20.24 -12.56
C THR A 134 1.08 -18.86 -13.16
N ALA A 135 1.10 -17.82 -12.33
CA ALA A 135 1.36 -16.46 -12.78
C ALA A 135 2.82 -16.31 -13.24
N LEU A 136 3.77 -16.80 -12.45
CA LEU A 136 5.20 -16.78 -12.80
C LEU A 136 5.47 -17.58 -14.08
N SER A 137 4.86 -18.76 -14.25
CA SER A 137 4.97 -19.51 -15.50
C SER A 137 4.46 -18.73 -16.71
N ARG A 138 3.36 -17.97 -16.56
CA ARG A 138 2.81 -17.13 -17.65
C ARG A 138 3.67 -15.90 -17.95
N LEU A 139 4.31 -15.29 -16.95
CA LEU A 139 5.21 -14.15 -17.16
C LEU A 139 6.42 -14.51 -18.01
N LEU A 140 6.92 -15.75 -17.87
CA LEU A 140 8.04 -16.28 -18.64
C LEU A 140 7.68 -16.66 -20.09
N ILE A 141 6.39 -16.70 -20.45
CA ILE A 141 5.95 -16.95 -21.82
C ILE A 141 6.04 -15.64 -22.63
N PRO A 142 6.71 -15.63 -23.80
CA PRO A 142 6.81 -14.44 -24.64
C PRO A 142 5.45 -13.87 -25.03
N PRO A 143 5.31 -12.52 -25.12
CA PRO A 143 4.05 -11.86 -25.42
C PRO A 143 3.44 -12.27 -26.76
N ALA A 144 4.26 -12.57 -27.78
CA ALA A 144 3.81 -13.04 -29.10
C ALA A 144 3.00 -14.36 -29.07
N THR A 145 3.14 -15.15 -28.01
CA THR A 145 2.40 -16.40 -27.79
C THR A 145 1.24 -16.28 -26.81
N ARG A 146 1.00 -15.09 -26.24
CA ARG A 146 -0.11 -14.85 -25.27
C ARG A 146 -1.46 -14.62 -25.94
N SER A 147 -1.47 -14.14 -27.19
CA SER A 147 -2.69 -13.77 -27.92
C SER A 147 -3.39 -14.95 -28.61
N SER A 148 -2.79 -16.14 -28.65
CA SER A 148 -3.26 -17.30 -29.42
C SER A 148 -3.63 -18.54 -28.59
N ALA A 149 -3.92 -18.38 -27.29
CA ALA A 149 -4.12 -19.52 -26.40
C ALA A 149 -5.51 -19.54 -25.71
N THR A 150 -6.52 -20.00 -26.47
CA THR A 150 -7.55 -20.93 -25.94
C THR A 150 -6.98 -22.34 -25.70
N SER A 151 -5.69 -22.55 -25.95
CA SER A 151 -5.00 -23.80 -25.65
C SER A 151 -4.50 -23.81 -24.20
N VAL A 152 -4.99 -24.80 -23.46
CA VAL A 152 -4.41 -25.27 -22.20
C VAL A 152 -2.89 -25.39 -22.40
N PRO A 153 -2.05 -24.81 -21.52
CA PRO A 153 -0.61 -24.89 -21.70
C PRO A 153 -0.19 -26.35 -21.73
N ALA A 154 0.40 -26.77 -22.84
CA ALA A 154 1.05 -28.07 -22.94
C ALA A 154 2.02 -28.20 -21.77
N ARG A 155 1.81 -29.25 -20.97
CA ARG A 155 2.60 -29.63 -19.79
C ARG A 155 4.07 -29.72 -20.19
N ARG A 156 4.81 -28.61 -20.14
CA ARG A 156 6.27 -28.62 -20.08
C ARG A 156 6.63 -29.13 -18.69
N SER A 157 6.76 -30.45 -18.62
CA SER A 157 7.31 -31.22 -17.52
C SER A 157 8.76 -30.80 -17.27
N SER A 158 8.93 -29.76 -16.48
CA SER A 158 10.02 -29.67 -15.53
C SER A 158 9.37 -29.22 -14.23
N SER A 159 9.54 -29.95 -13.14
CA SER A 159 9.11 -29.53 -11.81
C SER A 159 9.95 -28.32 -11.38
N THR A 160 9.71 -27.17 -12.01
CA THR A 160 10.43 -25.95 -11.69
C THR A 160 9.86 -25.43 -10.39
N SER A 161 10.70 -25.37 -9.35
CA SER A 161 10.30 -24.85 -8.05
C SER A 161 9.93 -23.37 -8.16
N VAL A 162 9.06 -22.90 -7.27
CA VAL A 162 8.65 -21.48 -7.21
C VAL A 162 9.87 -20.53 -7.14
N PRO A 163 10.91 -20.80 -6.32
CA PRO A 163 12.12 -19.97 -6.32
C PRO A 163 12.86 -19.93 -7.66
N ALA A 164 12.88 -21.04 -8.41
CA ALA A 164 13.52 -21.08 -9.73
C ALA A 164 12.73 -20.27 -10.77
N LEU A 165 11.39 -20.36 -10.75
CA LEU A 165 10.53 -19.53 -11.61
C LEU A 165 10.65 -18.04 -11.25
N TRP A 166 10.71 -17.73 -9.96
CA TRP A 166 10.92 -16.39 -9.45
C TRP A 166 12.24 -15.79 -9.95
N SER A 167 13.35 -16.48 -9.71
CA SER A 167 14.68 -16.00 -10.10
C SER A 167 14.75 -15.70 -11.60
N ARG A 168 14.17 -16.56 -12.44
CA ARG A 168 14.09 -16.34 -13.90
C ARG A 168 13.23 -15.13 -14.26
N ALA A 169 12.10 -14.94 -13.57
CA ALA A 169 11.20 -13.81 -13.82
C ALA A 169 11.84 -12.48 -13.42
N VAL A 170 12.51 -12.44 -12.26
CA VAL A 170 13.26 -11.27 -11.78
C VAL A 170 14.41 -10.95 -12.73
N LEU A 171 15.24 -11.93 -13.09
CA LEU A 171 16.30 -11.72 -14.08
C LEU A 171 15.76 -11.18 -15.40
N ALA A 172 14.64 -11.71 -15.90
CA ALA A 172 14.01 -11.20 -17.12
C ALA A 172 13.46 -9.77 -16.98
N ALA A 173 13.05 -9.37 -15.76
CA ALA A 173 12.53 -8.05 -15.47
C ALA A 173 13.63 -6.98 -15.30
N VAL A 174 14.81 -7.36 -14.77
CA VAL A 174 15.98 -6.45 -14.66
C VAL A 174 16.39 -5.89 -16.02
N HIS A 175 16.26 -6.69 -17.09
CA HIS A 175 16.65 -6.29 -18.45
C HIS A 175 15.59 -5.43 -19.17
N ARG A 176 14.46 -5.11 -18.53
CA ARG A 176 13.40 -4.28 -19.12
C ARG A 176 13.44 -2.87 -18.56
N ASP A 177 13.57 -1.86 -19.41
CA ASP A 177 13.43 -0.47 -19.01
C ASP A 177 12.02 -0.20 -18.45
N ASP A 178 11.96 0.29 -17.21
CA ASP A 178 10.72 0.76 -16.58
C ASP A 178 11.00 1.84 -15.55
N THR A 179 10.43 3.02 -15.81
CA THR A 179 10.67 4.24 -15.02
C THR A 179 10.14 4.13 -13.58
N ALA A 180 9.19 3.25 -13.29
CA ALA A 180 8.55 3.14 -11.97
C ALA A 180 9.41 2.46 -10.90
N PHE A 181 10.38 1.61 -11.27
CA PHE A 181 11.26 0.91 -10.34
C PHE A 181 12.75 1.01 -10.72
N CYS A 182 13.13 1.94 -11.60
CA CYS A 182 14.54 2.23 -11.84
C CYS A 182 15.15 3.04 -10.68
N ILE A 183 16.40 2.72 -10.34
CA ILE A 183 17.25 3.54 -9.48
C ILE A 183 17.64 4.79 -10.29
N GLY A 184 17.29 5.98 -9.78
CA GLY A 184 17.63 7.23 -10.45
C GLY A 184 19.13 7.53 -10.41
N GLU A 185 19.62 8.31 -11.40
CA GLU A 185 20.96 8.88 -11.34
C GLU A 185 21.08 9.75 -10.07
N GLY A 186 21.99 9.38 -9.16
CA GLY A 186 22.15 10.09 -7.88
C GLY A 186 21.68 9.32 -6.63
N GLU A 187 20.67 8.44 -6.77
CA GLU A 187 20.02 7.78 -5.62
C GLU A 187 20.91 6.73 -4.92
N ALA A 188 21.92 6.21 -5.62
CA ALA A 188 22.87 5.21 -5.11
C ALA A 188 24.34 5.64 -5.35
N THR A 189 24.65 6.92 -5.13
CA THR A 189 25.95 7.52 -5.47
C THR A 189 27.13 6.98 -4.64
N SER A 190 26.88 6.47 -3.43
CA SER A 190 27.90 5.93 -2.52
C SER A 190 27.96 4.39 -2.46
N CYS A 191 27.17 3.68 -3.26
CA CYS A 191 27.07 2.22 -3.19
C CYS A 191 28.08 1.52 -4.12
N SER A 192 28.63 0.39 -3.65
CA SER A 192 29.41 -0.55 -4.44
C SER A 192 28.60 -1.11 -5.61
N MET A 193 29.30 -1.67 -6.60
CA MET A 193 28.64 -2.33 -7.74
C MET A 193 27.79 -3.52 -7.33
N GLU A 194 28.20 -4.26 -6.29
CA GLU A 194 27.45 -5.40 -5.77
C GLU A 194 26.16 -4.97 -5.07
N GLU A 195 26.21 -3.95 -4.21
CA GLU A 195 25.02 -3.38 -3.56
C GLU A 195 24.03 -2.85 -4.61
N LYS A 196 24.51 -2.16 -5.64
CA LYS A 196 23.67 -1.71 -6.76
C LYS A 196 22.98 -2.88 -7.46
N ALA A 197 23.67 -4.00 -7.67
CA ALA A 197 23.08 -5.19 -8.28
C ALA A 197 21.97 -5.79 -7.39
N TYR A 198 22.19 -5.89 -6.07
CA TYR A 198 21.15 -6.35 -5.15
C TYR A 198 19.93 -5.41 -5.11
N MET A 199 20.16 -4.10 -5.11
CA MET A 199 19.07 -3.12 -5.17
C MET A 199 18.28 -3.24 -6.48
N GLN A 200 18.95 -3.39 -7.62
CA GLN A 200 18.30 -3.60 -8.91
C GLN A 200 17.48 -4.91 -8.93
N GLU A 201 18.01 -5.99 -8.36
CA GLU A 201 17.29 -7.24 -8.23
C GLU A 201 16.02 -7.06 -7.38
N ALA A 202 16.11 -6.38 -6.24
CA ALA A 202 14.99 -6.12 -5.34
C ALA A 202 13.92 -5.22 -5.98
N MET A 203 14.32 -4.20 -6.75
CA MET A 203 13.40 -3.38 -7.54
C MET A 203 12.67 -4.21 -8.60
N ALA A 204 13.39 -5.06 -9.34
CA ALA A 204 12.81 -5.96 -10.31
C ALA A 204 11.87 -6.99 -9.65
N ALA A 205 12.19 -7.46 -8.45
CA ALA A 205 11.33 -8.31 -7.64
C ALA A 205 9.99 -7.64 -7.29
N LEU A 206 10.00 -6.38 -6.83
CA LEU A 206 8.78 -5.61 -6.56
C LEU A 206 7.91 -5.48 -7.82
N ARG A 207 8.53 -5.20 -8.98
CA ARG A 207 7.85 -5.15 -10.27
C ARG A 207 7.20 -6.49 -10.64
N VAL A 208 7.95 -7.60 -10.55
CA VAL A 208 7.43 -8.95 -10.84
C VAL A 208 6.26 -9.28 -9.90
N ALA A 209 6.35 -8.93 -8.62
CA ALA A 209 5.25 -9.12 -7.68
C ALA A 209 3.99 -8.34 -8.09
N LYS A 210 4.15 -7.06 -8.49
CA LYS A 210 3.04 -6.23 -8.99
C LYS A 210 2.42 -6.82 -10.27
N GLU A 211 3.23 -7.31 -11.20
CA GLU A 211 2.75 -7.98 -12.42
C GLU A 211 2.00 -9.28 -12.10
N VAL A 212 2.51 -10.10 -11.16
CA VAL A 212 1.83 -11.33 -10.70
C VAL A 212 0.46 -11.01 -10.11
N LEU A 213 0.38 -10.02 -9.22
CA LEU A 213 -0.89 -9.64 -8.61
C LEU A 213 -1.85 -9.02 -9.62
N GLY A 214 -1.36 -8.20 -10.56
CA GLY A 214 -2.16 -7.66 -11.66
C GLY A 214 -2.75 -8.74 -12.57
N MET A 215 -2.00 -9.82 -12.84
CA MET A 215 -2.54 -11.00 -13.53
C MET A 215 -3.65 -11.67 -12.72
N GLN A 216 -3.44 -11.87 -11.41
CA GLN A 216 -4.43 -12.49 -10.54
C GLN A 216 -5.70 -11.63 -10.39
N GLU A 217 -5.56 -10.31 -10.32
CA GLU A 217 -6.65 -9.35 -10.37
C GLU A 217 -7.43 -9.47 -11.69
N GLY A 218 -6.71 -9.55 -12.81
CA GLY A 218 -7.29 -9.82 -14.14
C GLY A 218 -8.14 -11.09 -14.20
N TRP A 219 -7.73 -12.17 -13.55
CA TRP A 219 -8.49 -13.42 -13.49
C TRP A 219 -9.77 -13.34 -12.67
N ARG A 220 -9.87 -12.35 -11.76
CA ARG A 220 -11.01 -12.17 -10.85
C ARG A 220 -12.05 -11.18 -11.38
N LYS A 221 -11.76 -10.43 -12.45
CA LYS A 221 -12.63 -9.38 -13.01
C LYS A 221 -14.07 -9.84 -13.29
N GLU A 222 -14.24 -11.02 -13.89
CA GLU A 222 -15.58 -11.53 -14.21
C GLU A 222 -16.37 -11.89 -12.94
N ALA A 223 -15.70 -12.50 -11.96
CA ALA A 223 -16.32 -12.84 -10.69
C ALA A 223 -16.72 -11.60 -9.88
N ILE A 224 -15.91 -10.53 -9.95
CA ILE A 224 -16.23 -9.23 -9.35
C ILE A 224 -17.43 -8.59 -10.06
N ARG A 225 -17.46 -8.62 -11.39
CA ARG A 225 -18.60 -8.10 -12.17
C ARG A 225 -19.91 -8.80 -11.79
N GLU A 226 -19.91 -10.13 -11.72
CA GLU A 226 -21.12 -10.87 -11.32
C GLU A 226 -21.49 -10.63 -9.85
N MET A 227 -20.50 -10.49 -8.96
CA MET A 227 -20.72 -10.12 -7.56
C MET A 227 -21.42 -8.76 -7.44
N ASN A 228 -20.94 -7.76 -8.19
CA ASN A 228 -21.50 -6.42 -8.22
C ASN A 228 -22.93 -6.42 -8.79
N ARG A 229 -23.16 -7.17 -9.89
CA ARG A 229 -24.48 -7.27 -10.53
C ARG A 229 -25.52 -7.94 -9.63
N THR A 230 -25.12 -8.97 -8.89
CA THR A 230 -26.02 -9.75 -8.02
C THR A 230 -26.15 -9.19 -6.61
N GLY A 231 -25.34 -8.19 -6.25
CA GLY A 231 -25.28 -7.63 -4.88
C GLY A 231 -24.78 -8.63 -3.83
N ARG A 232 -24.13 -9.72 -4.24
CA ARG A 232 -23.58 -10.73 -3.32
C ARG A 232 -22.29 -10.22 -2.68
N PHE A 233 -21.96 -10.76 -1.52
CA PHE A 233 -20.68 -10.47 -0.86
C PHE A 233 -19.72 -11.65 -0.94
N SER A 234 -18.47 -11.39 -1.31
CA SER A 234 -17.38 -12.36 -1.23
C SER A 234 -16.17 -11.74 -0.55
N ARG A 235 -15.81 -12.24 0.62
CA ARG A 235 -14.62 -11.79 1.36
C ARG A 235 -13.33 -11.99 0.56
N SER A 236 -13.23 -13.07 -0.21
CA SER A 236 -12.04 -13.35 -1.02
C SER A 236 -11.88 -12.32 -2.15
N LEU A 237 -12.99 -11.91 -2.79
CA LEU A 237 -12.95 -10.90 -3.84
C LEU A 237 -12.72 -9.50 -3.26
N ALA A 238 -13.34 -9.19 -2.12
CA ALA A 238 -13.08 -7.95 -1.38
C ALA A 238 -11.58 -7.81 -1.03
N ASN A 239 -11.01 -8.86 -0.43
CA ASN A 239 -9.59 -8.89 -0.07
C ASN A 239 -8.70 -8.78 -1.30
N SER A 240 -9.06 -9.40 -2.42
CA SER A 240 -8.24 -9.35 -3.61
C SER A 240 -7.94 -7.95 -4.13
N ALA A 241 -8.88 -7.02 -3.97
CA ALA A 241 -8.73 -5.65 -4.43
C ALA A 241 -7.63 -4.87 -3.66
N THR A 242 -7.21 -5.38 -2.50
CA THR A 242 -6.22 -4.74 -1.62
C THR A 242 -4.92 -5.55 -1.54
N ASP A 243 -4.72 -6.53 -2.42
CA ASP A 243 -3.58 -7.45 -2.37
C ASP A 243 -2.23 -6.72 -2.48
N TRP A 244 -2.11 -5.79 -3.44
CA TRP A 244 -0.87 -5.03 -3.62
C TRP A 244 -0.50 -4.12 -2.43
N PRO A 245 -1.36 -3.21 -1.95
CA PRO A 245 -1.02 -2.39 -0.80
C PRO A 245 -0.77 -3.23 0.47
N CYS A 246 -1.48 -4.35 0.65
CA CYS A 246 -1.24 -5.24 1.78
C CYS A 246 0.08 -6.02 1.67
N LEU A 247 0.52 -6.40 0.47
CA LEU A 247 1.83 -6.99 0.25
C LEU A 247 2.94 -6.02 0.64
N LEU A 248 2.85 -4.77 0.18
CA LEU A 248 3.84 -3.73 0.50
C LEU A 248 3.91 -3.47 2.00
N LEU A 249 2.76 -3.41 2.68
CA LEU A 249 2.71 -3.28 4.13
C LEU A 249 3.40 -4.44 4.86
N ASP A 250 3.20 -5.67 4.40
CA ASP A 250 3.84 -6.86 4.99
C ASP A 250 5.36 -6.84 4.78
N VAL A 251 5.82 -6.52 3.56
CA VAL A 251 7.26 -6.35 3.26
C VAL A 251 7.89 -5.25 4.11
N LEU A 252 7.29 -4.06 4.12
CA LEU A 252 7.79 -2.90 4.89
C LEU A 252 7.78 -3.16 6.40
N SER A 253 6.75 -3.85 6.92
CA SER A 253 6.67 -4.19 8.34
C SER A 253 7.78 -5.15 8.76
N ARG A 254 8.19 -6.06 7.88
CA ARG A 254 9.27 -7.02 8.15
C ARG A 254 10.65 -6.41 7.97
N ALA A 255 10.78 -5.46 7.06
CA ALA A 255 11.99 -4.66 6.88
C ALA A 255 12.21 -3.63 8.01
N ALA A 256 11.20 -3.41 8.87
CA ALA A 256 11.29 -2.44 9.95
C ALA A 256 12.25 -2.90 11.05
N GLU A 257 13.36 -2.17 11.19
CA GLU A 257 14.43 -2.43 12.14
C GLU A 257 14.81 -1.14 12.88
N GLU A 258 15.09 -1.27 14.18
CA GLU A 258 15.46 -0.15 15.03
C GLU A 258 16.80 0.44 14.57
N GLU A 259 16.96 1.77 14.66
CA GLU A 259 18.14 2.51 14.19
C GLU A 259 18.54 2.36 12.70
N PHE A 260 17.86 1.52 11.92
CA PHE A 260 18.19 1.27 10.51
C PHE A 260 17.11 1.75 9.55
N PHE A 261 15.90 1.18 9.61
CA PHE A 261 14.80 1.57 8.74
C PHE A 261 13.47 1.48 9.48
N GLN A 262 12.84 2.63 9.74
CA GLN A 262 11.62 2.72 10.54
C GLN A 262 10.46 3.33 9.75
N PRO A 263 9.78 2.54 8.90
CA PRO A 263 8.70 3.01 8.04
C PRO A 263 7.45 3.35 8.85
N LYS A 264 6.70 4.35 8.42
CA LYS A 264 5.43 4.80 9.02
C LYS A 264 4.44 5.14 7.93
N LEU A 265 3.17 4.80 8.16
CA LEU A 265 2.09 5.13 7.24
C LEU A 265 1.07 6.04 7.93
N ILE A 266 0.80 7.19 7.33
CA ILE A 266 -0.21 8.13 7.81
C ILE A 266 -1.29 8.27 6.73
N LEU A 267 -2.52 7.89 7.08
CA LEU A 267 -3.70 7.93 6.21
C LEU A 267 -4.66 8.98 6.72
N ASN A 268 -4.66 10.16 6.10
CA ASN A 268 -5.55 11.25 6.47
C ASN A 268 -6.82 11.26 5.62
N ASN A 269 -7.96 11.51 6.27
CA ASN A 269 -9.29 11.51 5.67
C ASN A 269 -9.67 10.15 5.06
N VAL A 270 -9.46 9.07 5.81
CA VAL A 270 -9.62 7.69 5.31
C VAL A 270 -11.06 7.38 4.85
N ASP A 271 -12.08 8.03 5.42
CA ASP A 271 -13.48 7.86 5.00
C ASP A 271 -13.76 8.32 3.57
N VAL A 272 -12.88 9.14 2.98
CA VAL A 272 -12.99 9.54 1.56
C VAL A 272 -12.91 8.31 0.66
N LEU A 273 -12.11 7.30 1.01
CA LEU A 273 -12.08 6.02 0.28
C LEU A 273 -13.44 5.32 0.30
N ARG A 274 -14.15 5.37 1.43
CA ARG A 274 -15.44 4.71 1.58
C ARG A 274 -16.53 5.36 0.71
N LYS A 275 -16.43 6.68 0.51
CA LYS A 275 -17.39 7.51 -0.24
C LYS A 275 -16.99 7.73 -1.71
N ALA A 276 -15.89 7.13 -2.17
CA ALA A 276 -15.40 7.31 -3.52
C ALA A 276 -16.36 6.73 -4.57
N ILE A 277 -16.36 7.29 -5.77
CA ILE A 277 -17.10 6.74 -6.91
C ILE A 277 -16.29 5.62 -7.54
N CYS A 278 -16.98 4.53 -7.85
CA CYS A 278 -16.44 3.39 -8.60
C CYS A 278 -17.31 3.16 -9.83
N GLU A 279 -16.83 3.56 -11.01
CA GLU A 279 -17.53 3.37 -12.29
C GLU A 279 -17.15 2.03 -12.96
N ASP A 280 -16.02 1.45 -12.58
CA ASP A 280 -15.55 0.17 -13.11
C ASP A 280 -16.30 -0.99 -12.45
N GLU A 281 -17.19 -1.64 -13.21
CA GLU A 281 -17.95 -2.81 -12.76
C GLU A 281 -17.05 -4.04 -12.45
N THR A 282 -15.80 -4.03 -12.91
CA THR A 282 -14.81 -5.09 -12.62
C THR A 282 -14.00 -4.83 -11.34
N MET A 283 -14.26 -3.71 -10.66
CA MET A 283 -13.69 -3.34 -9.37
C MET A 283 -14.69 -3.53 -8.24
N VAL A 284 -14.21 -3.80 -7.03
CA VAL A 284 -15.10 -3.90 -5.86
C VAL A 284 -15.62 -2.50 -5.48
N PRO A 285 -16.82 -2.39 -4.91
CA PRO A 285 -17.36 -1.10 -4.48
C PRO A 285 -16.44 -0.40 -3.48
N ALA A 286 -16.43 0.94 -3.50
CA ALA A 286 -15.53 1.76 -2.69
C ALA A 286 -15.61 1.46 -1.18
N ALA A 287 -16.82 1.26 -0.64
CA ALA A 287 -17.02 0.85 0.74
C ALA A 287 -16.40 -0.52 1.04
N MET A 288 -16.50 -1.48 0.12
CA MET A 288 -15.92 -2.82 0.26
C MET A 288 -14.39 -2.76 0.21
N TYR A 289 -13.82 -1.95 -0.70
CA TYR A 289 -12.37 -1.70 -0.76
C TYR A 289 -11.86 -1.10 0.55
N HIS A 290 -12.52 -0.03 1.03
CA HIS A 290 -12.18 0.62 2.29
C HIS A 290 -12.20 -0.37 3.45
N ASP A 291 -13.33 -1.06 3.68
CA ASP A 291 -13.49 -1.94 4.82
C ASP A 291 -12.52 -3.13 4.77
N SER A 292 -12.29 -3.68 3.57
CA SER A 292 -11.30 -4.74 3.37
C SER A 292 -9.88 -4.27 3.68
N PHE A 293 -9.49 -3.09 3.20
CA PHE A 293 -8.15 -2.54 3.45
C PHE A 293 -7.91 -2.32 4.94
N ILE A 294 -8.83 -1.62 5.62
CA ILE A 294 -8.73 -1.34 7.06
C ILE A 294 -8.67 -2.64 7.87
N TRP A 295 -9.54 -3.60 7.56
CA TRP A 295 -9.55 -4.89 8.22
C TRP A 295 -8.22 -5.63 8.05
N ARG A 296 -7.63 -5.63 6.85
CA ARG A 296 -6.35 -6.28 6.59
C ARG A 296 -5.18 -5.59 7.28
N VAL A 297 -5.19 -4.26 7.37
CA VAL A 297 -4.19 -3.50 8.15
C VAL A 297 -4.25 -3.88 9.62
N ILE A 298 -5.46 -3.93 10.21
CA ILE A 298 -5.66 -4.34 11.60
C ILE A 298 -5.22 -5.78 11.80
N ALA A 299 -5.59 -6.69 10.89
CA ALA A 299 -5.22 -8.10 10.98
C ALA A 299 -3.70 -8.30 10.87
N LEU A 300 -3.00 -7.53 10.03
CA LEU A 300 -1.55 -7.58 9.94
C LEU A 300 -0.90 -7.14 11.26
N GLY A 301 -1.38 -6.02 11.84
CA GLY A 301 -0.91 -5.54 13.14
C GLY A 301 -1.11 -6.56 14.25
N ALA A 302 -2.33 -7.09 14.38
CA ALA A 302 -2.71 -7.97 15.47
C ALA A 302 -1.98 -9.33 15.42
N ASN A 303 -1.74 -9.87 14.23
CA ASN A 303 -1.14 -11.19 14.06
C ASN A 303 0.39 -11.17 13.96
N GLU A 304 0.96 -10.19 13.24
CA GLU A 304 2.38 -10.21 12.85
C GLU A 304 3.17 -9.02 13.42
N LYS A 305 2.48 -8.03 14.01
CA LYS A 305 2.97 -6.67 14.28
C LYS A 305 3.38 -5.95 12.99
N CYS A 306 2.69 -4.87 12.67
CA CYS A 306 2.94 -4.10 11.45
C CYS A 306 3.75 -2.82 11.75
N LEU A 307 4.26 -2.17 10.71
CA LEU A 307 4.80 -0.82 10.83
C LEU A 307 3.77 0.15 11.42
N PRO A 308 4.17 1.22 12.13
CA PRO A 308 3.25 2.23 12.65
C PRO A 308 2.29 2.80 11.60
N VAL A 309 1.02 2.43 11.67
CA VAL A 309 -0.06 3.02 10.86
C VAL A 309 -0.92 3.95 11.71
N ILE A 310 -1.12 5.18 11.24
CA ILE A 310 -1.99 6.19 11.86
C ILE A 310 -3.04 6.61 10.84
N MET A 311 -4.31 6.43 11.20
CA MET A 311 -5.47 6.77 10.38
C MET A 311 -6.21 7.94 10.99
N SER A 312 -6.69 8.87 10.18
CA SER A 312 -7.50 10.01 10.62
C SER A 312 -8.81 10.04 9.85
N THR A 313 -9.89 10.16 10.61
CA THR A 313 -11.29 10.20 10.18
C THR A 313 -11.95 11.40 10.85
N SER A 314 -12.91 12.02 10.17
CA SER A 314 -13.74 13.07 10.76
C SER A 314 -15.21 12.71 10.60
N ASP A 315 -16.01 13.05 11.61
CA ASP A 315 -17.46 13.02 11.50
C ASP A 315 -17.92 13.90 10.33
N GLY A 316 -18.83 13.37 9.51
CA GLY A 316 -19.35 14.02 8.30
C GLY A 316 -19.01 13.21 7.08
#